data_AF-A0A3N2RBD3-F1
#
_entry.id   AF-A0A3N2RBD3-F1
#
_cell.length_a   1.000
_cell.length_b   1.000
_cell.length_c   1.000
_cell.angle_alpha   90.00
_cell.angle_beta   90.00
_cell.angle_gamma   90.00
#
_symmetry.space_group_name_H-M   'P 1'
#
loop_
_entity.id
_entity.type
_entity.pdbx_description
1 polymer ?
#
loop_
_entity_poly.entity_id
_entity_poly.type
_entity_poly.pdbx_seq_one_letter_code
_entity_poly.pdbx_strand_id
1 'polypeptide(L)' 'MIAAIDYQVHETVANEASAVLVMSARVDRLDGSVDRFEAMLLLKFDASGRVELWQEVYVKAEGPAG' A
#
# COMPACT_ATOMS: atom_id res chain seq x y z
N MET A 1 11.16 12.54 -7.98
CA MET A 1 10.93 12.81 -6.53
C MET A 1 9.45 12.65 -6.25
N ILE A 2 9.08 12.10 -5.09
CA ILE A 2 7.68 11.98 -4.65
C ILE A 2 7.27 13.27 -3.95
N ALA A 3 6.09 13.80 -4.28
CA ALA A 3 5.46 14.92 -3.62
C ALA A 3 4.47 14.44 -2.54
N ALA A 4 3.60 13.51 -2.92
CA ALA A 4 2.60 12.91 -2.05
C ALA A 4 2.33 11.46 -2.46
N ILE A 5 1.84 10.67 -1.50
CA ILE A 5 1.31 9.33 -1.75
C ILE A 5 -0.04 9.25 -1.05
N ASP A 6 -1.06 8.87 -1.81
CA ASP A 6 -2.39 8.56 -1.29
C ASP A 6 -2.63 7.06 -1.41
N TYR A 7 -3.03 6.43 -0.32
CA TYR A 7 -3.41 5.02 -0.28
C TYR A 7 -4.91 4.88 -0.12
N GLN A 8 -5.48 3.96 -0.88
CA GLN A 8 -6.87 3.54 -0.71
C GLN A 8 -6.90 2.06 -0.35
N VAL A 9 -7.39 1.72 0.84
CA VAL A 9 -7.59 0.34 1.26
C VAL A 9 -8.90 -0.18 0.67
N HIS A 10 -8.84 -1.32 0.00
CA HIS A 10 -9.99 -1.99 -0.61
C HIS A 10 -10.50 -3.14 0.26
N GLU A 11 -9.58 -3.91 0.83
CA GLU A 11 -9.90 -5.05 1.66
C GLU A 11 -8.90 -5.18 2.82
N THR A 12 -9.35 -5.74 3.93
CA THR A 12 -8.52 -6.01 5.10
C THR A 12 -8.86 -7.38 5.67
N VAL A 13 -7.83 -8.20 5.84
CA VAL A 13 -7.92 -9.48 6.57
C VAL A 13 -6.97 -9.38 7.75
N ALA A 14 -7.49 -9.50 8.98
CA ALA A 14 -6.69 -9.33 10.17
C ALA A 14 -7.02 -10.38 11.24
N ASN A 15 -6.02 -10.66 12.07
CA ASN A 15 -6.14 -11.38 13.33
C ASN A 15 -5.32 -10.63 14.40
N GLU A 16 -5.16 -11.24 15.59
CA GLU A 16 -4.47 -10.59 16.71
C GLU A 16 -2.98 -10.29 16.44
N ALA A 17 -2.32 -11.06 15.58
CA ALA A 17 -0.87 -10.98 15.36
C ALA A 17 -0.49 -10.38 14.00
N SER A 18 -1.44 -10.21 13.08
CA SER A 18 -1.15 -9.82 11.70
C SER A 18 -2.34 -9.17 10.99
N ALA A 19 -2.02 -8.34 10.00
CA ALA A 19 -3.00 -7.80 9.07
C ALA A 19 -2.46 -7.84 7.64
N VAL A 20 -3.33 -8.16 6.69
CA VAL A 20 -3.09 -8.02 5.26
C VAL A 20 -4.08 -6.99 4.73
N LEU A 21 -3.57 -5.96 4.07
CA LEU A 21 -4.37 -4.92 3.43
C LEU A 21 -4.16 -5.01 1.92
N VAL A 22 -5.25 -5.10 1.17
CA VAL A 22 -5.25 -4.91 -0.29
C VAL A 22 -5.55 -3.45 -0.55
N MET A 23 -4.68 -2.78 -1.31
CA MET A 23 -4.71 -1.32 -1.47
C MET A 23 -4.40 -0.92 -2.91
N SER A 24 -4.78 0.29 -3.29
CA SER A 24 -4.16 1.00 -4.40
C SER A 24 -3.38 2.21 -3.87
N ALA A 25 -2.33 2.59 -4.59
CA ALA A 25 -1.50 3.74 -4.26
C ALA A 25 -1.44 4.70 -5.46
N ARG A 26 -1.69 5.97 -5.19
CA ARG A 26 -1.49 7.08 -6.13
C ARG A 26 -0.28 7.87 -5.68
N VAL A 27 0.72 7.97 -6.55
CA VAL A 27 1.97 8.69 -6.26
C VAL A 27 2.05 9.94 -7.12
N ASP A 28 1.91 11.11 -6.48
CA ASP A 28 2.16 12.39 -7.12
C ASP A 28 3.65 12.69 -7.14
N ARG A 29 4.19 13.06 -8.30
CA ARG A 29 5.59 13.42 -8.49
C ARG A 29 5.75 14.94 -8.52
N LEU A 30 6.92 15.44 -8.10
CA LEU A 30 7.21 16.89 -8.14
C LEU A 30 7.25 17.47 -9.56
N ASP A 31 7.42 16.63 -10.59
CA ASP A 31 7.35 17.04 -12.00
C ASP A 31 5.92 17.07 -12.56
N GLY A 32 4.92 16.81 -11.72
CA GLY A 32 3.51 16.78 -12.08
C GLY A 32 3.03 15.45 -12.66
N SER A 33 3.91 14.47 -12.88
CA SER A 33 3.48 13.12 -13.28
C SER A 33 2.81 12.37 -12.13
N VAL A 34 1.96 11.41 -12.48
CA VAL A 34 1.22 10.57 -11.52
C VAL A 34 1.42 9.11 -11.87
N ASP A 35 1.95 8.33 -10.93
CA ASP A 35 1.97 6.87 -11.04
C ASP A 35 0.81 6.27 -10.22
N ARG A 36 0.32 5.12 -10.68
CA ARG A 36 -0.68 4.31 -9.98
C ARG A 36 -0.16 2.89 -9.78
N PHE A 37 -0.48 2.33 -8.63
CA PHE A 37 -0.09 0.97 -8.26
C PHE A 37 -1.25 0.26 -7.60
N GLU A 38 -1.34 -1.04 -7.86
CA GLU A 38 -1.99 -1.96 -6.94
C GLU A 38 -0.94 -2.39 -5.90
N ALA A 39 -1.35 -2.54 -4.65
CA ALA A 39 -0.46 -2.84 -3.54
C ALA A 39 -1.08 -3.83 -2.56
N MET A 40 -0.21 -4.60 -1.91
CA MET A 40 -0.55 -5.38 -0.72
C MET A 40 0.43 -5.06 0.40
N LEU A 41 -0.11 -4.81 1.59
CA LEU A 41 0.66 -4.58 2.81
C LEU A 41 0.42 -5.74 3.79
N LEU A 42 1.50 -6.44 4.15
CA LEU A 42 1.54 -7.40 5.25
C LEU A 42 2.16 -6.73 6.48
N LEU A 43 1.40 -6.73 7.57
CA LEU A 43 1.84 -6.30 8.90
C LEU A 43 1.89 -7.50 9.84
N LYS A 44 2.91 -7.54 10.69
CA LYS A 44 2.91 -8.37 11.91
C LYS A 44 3.14 -7.50 13.12
N PHE A 45 2.54 -7.90 14.23
CA PHE A 45 2.61 -7.18 15.49
C PHE A 45 3.21 -8.05 16.58
N ASP A 46 4.01 -7.44 17.45
CA ASP A 46 4.47 -8.07 18.67
C ASP A 46 3.36 -8.15 19.73
N ALA A 47 3.63 -8.79 20.86
CA ALA A 47 2.67 -8.95 21.96
C ALA A 47 2.22 -7.61 22.60
N SER A 48 2.93 -6.50 22.34
CA SER A 48 2.56 -5.16 22.77
C SER A 48 1.79 -4.37 21.70
N GLY A 49 1.47 -5.00 20.58
CA GLY A 49 0.76 -4.40 19.45
C GLY A 49 1.65 -3.52 18.56
N ARG A 50 2.98 -3.58 18.70
CA ARG A 50 3.90 -2.80 17.85
C ARG A 50 4.20 -3.55 16.58
N VAL A 51 4.35 -2.82 15.48
CA VAL A 51 4.74 -3.41 14.18
C VAL A 51 6.15 -4.01 14.30
N GLU A 52 6.25 -5.33 14.10
CA GLU A 52 7.53 -6.04 13.98
C GLU A 52 7.88 -6.37 12.51
N LEU A 53 6.88 -6.38 11.63
CA LEU A 53 7.05 -6.53 10.19
C LEU A 53 6.17 -5.51 9.45
N TRP A 54 6.79 -4.79 8.53
CA TRP A 54 6.13 -4.00 7.50
C TRP A 54 6.66 -4.47 6.15
N GLN A 55 5.85 -5.20 5.39
CA GLN A 55 6.22 -5.66 4.06
C GLN A 55 5.16 -5.24 3.05
N GLU A 56 5.58 -4.39 2.12
CA GLU A 56 4.70 -3.85 1.10
C GLU A 56 5.17 -4.28 -0.29
N VAL A 57 4.23 -4.78 -1.10
CA VAL A 57 4.48 -5.22 -2.47
C VAL A 57 3.61 -4.38 -3.41
N TYR A 58 4.25 -3.78 -4.40
CA TYR A 58 3.60 -2.92 -5.40
C TYR A 58 3.67 -3.56 -6.77
N VAL A 59 2.57 -3.50 -7.50
CA VAL A 59 2.47 -3.83 -8.91
C VAL A 59 2.04 -2.56 -9.63
N LYS A 60 2.80 -2.13 -10.64
CA LYS A 60 2.43 -0.96 -11.43
C LYS A 60 1.11 -1.23 -12.12
N ALA A 61 0.11 -0.40 -11.86
CA ALA A 61 -1.14 -0.46 -12.60
C ALA A 61 -0.87 0.17 -13.97
N GLU A 62 -1.03 -0.60 -15.05
CA GLU A 62 -1.10 -0.01 -16.38
C GLU A 62 -2.37 0.85 -16.44
N GLY A 63 -2.32 1.96 -17.21
CA GLY A 63 -3.50 2.80 -17.44
C GLY A 63 -4.68 1.97 -17.98
N PRO A 64 -5.91 2.51 -17.99
CA PRO A 64 -7.07 1.73 -18.43
C PRO A 64 -6.78 1.07 -19.78
N ALA A 65 -7.18 -0.20 -19.94
CA ALA A 65 -7.35 -0.76 -21.27
C ALA A 65 -8.23 0.23 -22.05
N GLY A 66 -7.62 0.90 -23.03
CA GLY A 66 -8.34 1.78 -23.94
C GLY A 66 -9.39 1.02 -24.73
#